data_AF-A0A973ZE50-F1
#
_entry.id   AF-A0A973ZE50-F1
#
_cell.length_a   1.000
_cell.length_b   1.000
_cell.length_c   1.000
_cell.angle_alpha   90.00
_cell.angle_beta   90.00
_cell.angle_gamma   90.00
#
_symmetry.space_group_name_H-M   'P 1'
#
loop_
_entity.id
_entity.type
_entity.pdbx_description
1 polymer ?
#
loop_
_entity_poly.entity_id
_entity_poly.type
_entity_poly.pdbx_seq_one_letter_code
_entity_poly.pdbx_strand_id
1 'polypeptide(L)'
;MVEEPKLHELDARTLRGLAHPLRMQLLSALRRGGPATASQLAEKLGESSGATSYHLRQLAAYGFVEDAPDHGKGRERWWQAVHQGVRFDE
;
A
#
# COMPACT_ATOMS: atom_id res chain seq x y z
N MET A 1 2.42 26.80 -0.90
CA MET A 1 3.03 25.96 0.14
C MET A 1 3.20 24.59 -0.48
N VAL A 2 4.42 24.18 -0.81
CA VAL A 2 4.65 22.86 -1.43
C VAL A 2 4.65 21.87 -0.27
N GLU A 3 3.67 20.97 -0.24
CA GLU A 3 3.59 19.94 0.79
C GLU A 3 4.84 19.05 0.67
N GLU A 4 5.64 18.96 1.73
CA GLU A 4 6.82 18.09 1.74
C GLU A 4 6.37 16.64 1.48
N PRO A 5 7.08 15.89 0.62
CA PRO A 5 6.69 14.52 0.34
C PRO A 5 6.74 13.71 1.64
N LYS A 6 5.62 13.11 2.02
CA LYS A 6 5.58 12.11 3.09
C LYS A 6 6.46 10.93 2.64
N LEU A 7 7.66 10.83 3.20
CA LEU A 7 8.62 9.76 2.95
C LEU A 7 8.57 8.76 4.11
N HIS A 8 8.59 7.47 3.79
CA HIS A 8 8.72 6.41 4.79
C HIS A 8 10.20 6.12 5.03
N GLU A 9 10.65 6.15 6.29
CA GLU A 9 12.00 5.71 6.66
C GLU A 9 12.10 4.20 6.55
N LEU A 10 13.08 3.72 5.77
CA LEU A 10 13.35 2.31 5.60
C LEU A 10 14.46 1.87 6.55
N ASP A 11 14.13 0.90 7.41
CA ASP A 11 15.04 0.14 8.25
C ASP A 11 15.05 -1.36 7.85
N ALA A 12 15.93 -2.15 8.46
CA ALA A 12 16.01 -3.60 8.20
C ALA A 12 14.69 -4.35 8.49
N ARG A 13 13.81 -3.80 9.33
CA ARG A 13 12.53 -4.40 9.69
C ARG A 13 11.47 -4.13 8.62
N THR A 14 11.34 -2.90 8.15
CA THR A 14 10.39 -2.45 7.13
C THR A 14 10.78 -2.95 5.74
N LEU A 15 12.07 -3.17 5.45
CA LEU A 15 12.51 -3.83 4.21
C LEU A 15 11.86 -5.20 3.99
N ARG A 16 11.59 -5.96 5.06
CA ARG A 16 10.85 -7.24 4.96
C ARG A 16 9.44 -7.06 4.42
N GLY A 17 8.84 -5.89 4.59
CA GLY A 17 7.56 -5.49 4.02
C GLY A 17 7.55 -5.36 2.49
N LEU A 18 8.71 -5.10 1.89
CA LEU A 18 8.86 -4.91 0.44
C LEU A 18 9.46 -6.12 -0.28
N ALA A 19 9.96 -7.13 0.44
CA ALA A 19 10.66 -8.29 -0.12
C ALA A 19 9.84 -9.21 -1.04
N HIS A 20 8.55 -8.94 -1.28
CA HIS A 20 7.73 -9.72 -2.20
C HIS A 20 7.33 -8.87 -3.42
N PRO A 21 7.47 -9.35 -4.66
CA PRO A 21 7.17 -8.56 -5.87
C PRO A 21 5.76 -7.97 -5.87
N LEU A 22 4.74 -8.77 -5.51
CA LEU A 22 3.35 -8.30 -5.45
C LEU A 22 3.16 -7.15 -4.44
N ARG A 23 3.90 -7.13 -3.32
CA ARG A 23 3.80 -6.02 -2.35
C ARG A 23 4.35 -4.72 -2.93
N MET A 24 5.45 -4.79 -3.69
CA MET A 24 5.95 -3.62 -4.40
C MET A 24 4.95 -3.13 -5.46
N GLN A 25 4.35 -4.04 -6.23
CA GLN A 25 3.36 -3.70 -7.26
C GLN A 25 2.11 -3.04 -6.65
N LEU A 26 1.59 -3.60 -5.55
CA LEU A 26 0.44 -3.04 -4.82
C LEU A 26 0.73 -1.64 -4.28
N LEU A 27 1.86 -1.46 -3.60
CA LEU A 27 2.28 -0.15 -3.09
C LEU A 27 2.44 0.87 -4.23
N SER A 28 3.02 0.43 -5.35
CA SER A 28 3.21 1.26 -6.55
C SER A 28 1.87 1.65 -7.20
N ALA A 29 0.91 0.72 -7.24
CA ALA A 29 -0.43 0.96 -7.75
C ALA A 29 -1.19 1.97 -6.89
N LEU A 30 -1.12 1.86 -5.56
CA LEU A 30 -1.74 2.80 -4.62
C LEU A 30 -1.10 4.19 -4.68
N ARG A 31 0.23 4.27 -4.78
CA ARG A 31 0.93 5.56 -4.90
C ARG A 31 0.57 6.33 -6.17
N ARG A 32 0.40 5.64 -7.30
CA ARG A 32 0.08 6.28 -8.58
C ARG A 32 -1.41 6.47 -8.83
N GLY A 33 -2.22 5.50 -8.40
CA GLY A 33 -3.65 5.43 -8.69
C GLY A 33 -4.53 5.97 -7.56
N GLY A 34 -3.97 6.25 -6.39
CA GLY A 34 -4.72 6.62 -5.21
C GLY A 34 -5.36 5.42 -4.50
N PRO A 35 -6.25 5.69 -3.53
CA PRO A 35 -6.89 4.67 -2.72
C PRO A 35 -7.71 3.68 -3.56
N ALA A 36 -7.68 2.40 -3.18
CA ALA A 36 -8.37 1.34 -3.90
C ALA A 36 -8.75 0.18 -2.97
N THR A 37 -9.75 -0.60 -3.37
CA THR A 37 -10.12 -1.86 -2.71
C THR A 37 -9.19 -3.00 -3.11
N ALA A 38 -9.16 -4.07 -2.32
CA ALA A 38 -8.41 -5.28 -2.66
C ALA A 38 -8.90 -5.91 -3.98
N SER A 39 -10.20 -5.84 -4.27
CA SER A 39 -10.76 -6.41 -5.51
C SER A 39 -10.36 -5.62 -6.74
N GLN A 40 -10.36 -4.28 -6.69
CA GLN A 40 -9.87 -3.44 -7.79
C GLN A 40 -8.38 -3.67 -8.07
N LEU A 41 -7.57 -3.81 -7.02
CA LEU A 41 -6.13 -4.09 -7.16
C LEU A 41 -5.88 -5.50 -7.70
N ALA A 42 -6.66 -6.49 -7.25
CA ALA A 42 -6.60 -7.87 -7.72
C ALA A 42 -6.90 -7.95 -9.22
N GLU A 43 -7.99 -7.33 -9.68
CA GLU A 43 -8.35 -7.25 -11.09
C GLU A 43 -7.24 -6.59 -11.93
N LYS A 44 -6.71 -5.46 -11.46
CA LYS A 44 -5.65 -4.72 -12.15
C LYS A 44 -4.35 -5.51 -12.29
N LEU A 45 -4.00 -6.33 -11.30
CA LEU A 45 -2.73 -7.07 -11.26
C LEU A 45 -2.86 -8.53 -11.73
N GLY A 46 -4.06 -8.97 -12.10
CA GLY A 46 -4.30 -10.37 -12.50
C GLY A 46 -4.17 -11.35 -11.33
N GLU A 47 -4.48 -10.90 -10.12
CA GLU A 47 -4.31 -11.65 -8.87
C GLU A 47 -5.65 -12.02 -8.25
N SER A 48 -5.64 -12.92 -7.27
CA SER A 48 -6.84 -13.20 -6.48
C SER A 48 -7.10 -12.11 -5.42
N SER A 49 -8.36 -11.83 -5.13
CA SER A 49 -8.74 -10.91 -4.04
C SER A 49 -8.20 -11.37 -2.68
N GLY A 50 -8.12 -12.69 -2.46
CA GLY A 50 -7.58 -13.29 -1.23
C GLY A 50 -6.08 -13.03 -1.05
N ALA A 51 -5.27 -13.34 -2.07
CA ALA A 51 -3.83 -13.08 -2.06
C ALA A 51 -3.55 -11.58 -1.94
N THR A 52 -4.25 -10.76 -2.72
CA THR A 52 -4.14 -9.29 -2.67
C THR A 52 -4.42 -8.75 -1.27
N SER A 53 -5.51 -9.21 -0.63
CA SER A 53 -5.86 -8.80 0.73
C SER A 53 -4.81 -9.24 1.76
N TYR A 54 -4.20 -10.42 1.59
CA TYR A 54 -3.11 -10.88 2.45
C TYR A 54 -1.89 -9.96 2.35
N HIS A 55 -1.47 -9.61 1.13
CA HIS A 55 -0.32 -8.75 0.92
C HIS A 55 -0.57 -7.30 1.38
N LEU A 56 -1.78 -6.77 1.23
CA LEU A 56 -2.16 -5.46 1.76
C LEU A 56 -2.08 -5.41 3.29
N ARG A 57 -2.56 -6.45 3.98
CA ARG A 57 -2.41 -6.58 5.44
C ARG A 57 -0.94 -6.64 5.87
N GLN A 58 -0.10 -7.37 5.12
CA GLN A 58 1.34 -7.41 5.38
C GLN A 58 1.95 -6.02 5.21
N LEU A 59 1.69 -5.33 4.09
CA LEU A 59 2.17 -3.95 3.87
C LEU A 59 1.73 -3.01 5.00
N ALA A 60 0.50 -3.14 5.49
CA ALA A 60 -0.01 -2.34 6.60
C ALA A 60 0.69 -2.65 7.92
N ALA A 61 0.98 -3.92 8.21
CA ALA A 61 1.77 -4.31 9.37
C ALA A 61 3.20 -3.74 9.35
N TYR A 62 3.71 -3.40 8.17
CA TYR A 62 5.00 -2.73 7.99
C TYR A 62 4.88 -1.21 7.75
N GLY A 63 3.68 -0.61 7.84
CA GLY A 63 3.49 0.84 7.76
C GLY A 63 3.51 1.44 6.35
N PHE A 64 3.43 0.63 5.28
CA PHE A 64 3.46 1.15 3.90
C PHE A 64 2.09 1.59 3.37
N VAL A 65 1.03 0.94 3.85
CA VAL A 65 -0.36 1.21 3.47
C VAL A 65 -1.25 1.23 4.71
N GLU A 66 -2.37 1.90 4.63
CA GLU A 66 -3.34 2.01 5.72
C GLU A 66 -4.77 1.92 5.19
N ASP A 67 -5.72 1.79 6.12
CA ASP A 67 -7.14 1.84 5.78
C ASP A 67 -7.55 3.26 5.37
N ALA A 68 -8.37 3.35 4.34
CA ALA A 68 -8.89 4.60 3.79
C ALA A 68 -10.43 4.63 3.85
N PRO A 69 -11.03 4.57 5.05
CA PRO A 69 -12.47 4.31 5.23
C PRO A 69 -13.37 5.35 4.56
N ASP A 70 -12.89 6.59 4.39
CA ASP A 70 -13.64 7.70 3.79
C ASP A 70 -13.89 7.54 2.28
N HIS A 71 -13.24 6.56 1.62
CA HIS A 71 -13.41 6.30 0.18
C HIS A 71 -14.53 5.32 -0.16
N GLY A 72 -15.06 4.59 0.83
CA GLY A 72 -16.04 3.54 0.60
C GLY A 72 -17.48 3.96 0.91
N LYS A 73 -18.44 3.32 0.23
CA LYS A 73 -19.83 3.24 0.69
C LYS A 73 -20.09 1.81 1.17
N GLY A 74 -20.54 1.63 2.42
CA GLY A 74 -20.89 0.32 2.96
C GLY A 74 -19.71 -0.43 3.60
N ARG A 75 -19.58 -1.75 3.33
CA ARG A 75 -18.64 -2.66 4.03
C ARG A 75 -17.29 -2.86 3.31
N GLU A 76 -17.04 -2.13 2.23
CA GLU A 76 -15.81 -2.29 1.47
C GLU A 76 -14.61 -1.71 2.23
N ARG A 77 -13.52 -2.49 2.30
CA ARG A 77 -12.27 -2.04 2.87
C ARG A 77 -11.39 -1.41 1.79
N TRP A 78 -11.15 -0.13 1.93
CA TRP A 78 -10.30 0.67 1.06
C TRP A 78 -8.92 0.83 1.66
N TRP A 79 -7.90 0.84 0.81
CA TRP A 79 -6.50 0.96 1.18
C TRP A 79 -5.88 2.17 0.52
N GLN A 80 -4.96 2.85 1.21
CA GLN A 80 -4.14 3.92 0.64
C GLN A 80 -2.67 3.76 1.02
N ALA A 81 -1.78 4.30 0.19
CA ALA A 81 -0.36 4.39 0.55
C ALA A 81 -0.17 5.49 1.61
N VAL A 82 0.55 5.19 2.69
CA VAL A 82 0.83 6.16 3.77
C VAL A 82 1.78 7.28 3.30
N HIS A 83 2.72 6.89 2.42
CA HIS A 83 3.81 7.75 1.97
C HIS A 83 3.93 7.73 0.45
N GLN A 84 4.23 8.88 -0.15
CA GLN A 84 4.43 9.01 -1.60
C GLN A 84 5.80 8.48 -2.06
N GLY A 85 6.76 8.37 -1.14
CA GLY A 85 8.09 7.85 -1.40
C GLY A 85 8.68 7.09 -0.21
N VAL A 86 9.90 6.57 -0.40
CA VAL A 86 10.71 5.95 0.66
C VAL A 86 12.03 6.73 0.78
N ARG A 87 12.54 6.90 2.00
CA ARG A 87 13.86 7.43 2.30
C ARG A 87 14.64 6.35 3.04
N PHE A 88 15.90 6.17 2.68
CA PHE A 88 16.81 5.30 3.43
C PHE A 88 17.48 6.14 4.51
N ASP A 89 17.52 5.62 5.73
CA ASP A 89 18.34 6.18 6.81
C ASP A 89 19.72 5.53 6.71
N GLU A 90 20.79 6.34 6.79
CA GLU A 90 22.20 5.90 6.69
C GLU A 90 22.80 5.62 8.07
#